data_AF-A0A067GEI5-F1
#
_entry.id   AF-A0A067GEI5-F1
#
_cell.length_a   1.000
_cell.length_b   1.000
_cell.length_c   1.000
_cell.angle_alpha   90.00
_cell.angle_beta   90.00
_cell.angle_gamma   90.00
#
_symmetry.space_group_name_H-M   'P 1'
#
loop_
_entity.id
_entity.type
_entity.pdbx_description
1 polymer ?
#
loop_
_entity_poly.entity_id
_entity_poly.type
_entity_poly.pdbx_seq_one_letter_code
_entity_poly.pdbx_strand_id
1 'polypeptide(L)'
;IFELNDKDGKIKLTCLGNDLGNNQQPQYTVPPNVWFGSFPTNDFHISPDGAVSKVESRDAESHYSLVGCTCAPAFQFEDFELAKRSDLVSSFPNHAPLISLLTFPE
;
A
#
# COMPACT_ATOMS: atom_id res chain seq x y z
N ILE A 1 3.51 -0.52 -3.48
CA ILE A 1 2.21 0.18 -3.55
C ILE A 1 1.10 -0.84 -3.40
N PHE A 2 0.27 -0.66 -2.37
CA PHE A 2 -0.93 -1.44 -2.12
C PHE A 2 -2.12 -0.69 -2.71
N GLU A 3 -3.00 -1.44 -3.37
CA GLU A 3 -4.24 -0.94 -3.95
C GLU A 3 -5.37 -1.91 -3.54
N LEU A 4 -6.49 -1.37 -3.06
CA LEU A 4 -7.72 -2.10 -2.74
C LEU A 4 -8.88 -1.46 -3.50
N ASN A 5 -9.45 -2.20 -4.43
CA ASN A 5 -10.61 -1.77 -5.19
C ASN A 5 -11.88 -1.96 -4.36
N ASP A 6 -12.61 -0.89 -4.11
CA ASP A 6 -13.83 -0.89 -3.29
C ASP A 6 -14.99 -1.64 -3.96
N LYS A 7 -15.03 -1.71 -5.29
CA LYS A 7 -16.13 -2.33 -6.05
C LYS A 7 -16.10 -3.85 -6.03
N ASP A 8 -14.90 -4.44 -6.04
CA ASP A 8 -14.73 -5.90 -6.15
C ASP A 8 -13.82 -6.50 -5.06
N GLY A 9 -13.29 -5.68 -4.16
CA GLY A 9 -12.42 -6.10 -3.07
C GLY A 9 -11.04 -6.59 -3.53
N LYS A 10 -10.68 -6.48 -4.82
CA LYS A 10 -9.39 -7.00 -5.30
C LYS A 10 -8.24 -6.16 -4.78
N ILE A 11 -7.21 -6.87 -4.31
CA ILE A 11 -5.92 -6.28 -3.96
C ILE A 11 -4.96 -6.37 -5.14
N LYS A 12 -4.20 -5.30 -5.35
CA LYS A 12 -3.01 -5.29 -6.20
C LYS A 12 -1.81 -4.79 -5.41
N LEU A 13 -0.69 -5.48 -5.55
CA LEU A 13 0.60 -5.08 -5.02
C LEU A 13 1.54 -4.77 -6.18
N THR A 14 1.93 -3.50 -6.31
CA THR A 14 2.89 -3.04 -7.31
C THR A 14 4.21 -2.69 -6.63
N CYS A 15 5.32 -3.33 -7.03
CA CYS A 15 6.65 -3.02 -6.50
C CYS A 15 7.26 -1.82 -7.25
N LEU A 16 7.42 -0.69 -6.56
CA LEU A 16 8.09 0.49 -7.10
C LEU A 16 9.59 0.37 -6.86
N GLY A 17 10.40 0.44 -7.91
CA GLY A 17 11.85 0.25 -7.83
C GLY A 17 12.50 0.17 -9.21
N ASN A 18 13.83 0.07 -9.24
CA ASN A 18 14.62 0.15 -10.46
C ASN A 18 15.01 -1.22 -11.06
N ASP A 19 14.68 -2.32 -10.38
CA ASP A 19 14.99 -3.67 -10.87
C ASP A 19 13.92 -4.20 -11.84
N LEU A 20 14.08 -3.82 -13.10
CA LEU A 20 13.20 -4.24 -14.20
C LEU A 20 13.21 -5.75 -14.41
N GLY A 21 14.31 -6.44 -14.09
CA GLY A 21 14.43 -7.90 -14.21
C GLY A 21 13.52 -8.65 -13.24
N ASN A 22 13.17 -8.01 -12.12
CA ASN A 22 12.27 -8.55 -11.10
C ASN A 22 10.89 -7.87 -11.09
N ASN A 23 10.42 -7.40 -12.27
CA ASN A 23 9.11 -6.76 -12.45
C ASN A 23 8.87 -5.52 -11.56
N GLN A 24 9.94 -4.87 -11.10
CA GLN A 24 9.79 -3.58 -10.42
C GLN A 24 9.53 -2.48 -11.45
N GLN A 25 8.77 -1.48 -11.04
CA GLN A 25 8.40 -0.36 -11.89
C GLN A 25 9.07 0.91 -11.35
N PRO A 26 9.92 1.61 -12.14
CA PRO A 26 10.52 2.86 -11.69
C PRO A 26 9.50 3.99 -11.49
N GLN A 27 8.37 3.89 -12.20
CA GLN A 27 7.25 4.84 -12.15
C GLN A 27 5.95 4.07 -12.23
N TYR A 28 4.93 4.52 -11.51
CA TYR A 28 3.61 3.90 -11.49
C TYR A 28 2.53 4.94 -11.20
N THR A 29 1.34 4.75 -11.80
CA THR A 29 0.16 5.57 -11.56
C THR A 29 -0.92 4.73 -10.91
N VAL A 30 -1.32 5.12 -9.69
CA VAL A 30 -2.49 4.53 -9.02
C VAL A 30 -3.76 5.08 -9.69
N PRO A 31 -4.75 4.23 -10.03
CA PRO A 31 -6.01 4.70 -10.59
C PRO A 31 -6.77 5.62 -9.61
N PRO A 32 -7.57 6.58 -10.10
CA PRO A 32 -8.40 7.41 -9.23
C PRO A 32 -9.48 6.57 -8.53
N ASN A 33 -9.88 6.99 -7.33
CA ASN A 33 -10.93 6.36 -6.52
C ASN A 33 -10.62 4.90 -6.13
N VAL A 34 -9.36 4.60 -5.82
CA VAL A 34 -8.92 3.31 -5.29
C VAL A 34 -8.23 3.57 -3.95
N TRP A 35 -8.53 2.77 -2.93
CA TRP A 35 -7.80 2.84 -1.67
C TRP A 35 -6.36 2.41 -1.89
N PHE A 36 -5.40 3.22 -1.44
CA PHE A 36 -4.00 2.88 -1.63
C PHE A 36 -3.12 3.23 -0.42
N GLY A 37 -1.99 2.54 -0.32
CA GLY A 37 -0.98 2.74 0.70
C GLY A 37 0.38 2.21 0.25
N SER A 38 1.40 2.35 1.09
CA SER A 38 2.75 1.86 0.77
C SER A 38 3.52 1.46 2.01
N PHE A 39 4.42 0.49 1.84
CA PHE A 39 5.38 0.04 2.84
C PHE A 39 6.69 -0.34 2.12
N PRO A 40 7.86 -0.26 2.77
CA PRO A 40 9.10 -0.77 2.20
C PRO A 40 9.03 -2.29 2.04
N THR A 41 9.22 -2.79 0.80
CA THR A 41 8.98 -4.20 0.44
C THR A 41 9.71 -5.21 1.33
N ASN A 42 10.91 -4.87 1.80
CA ASN A 42 11.77 -5.78 2.56
C ASN A 42 11.52 -5.75 4.07
N ASP A 43 10.56 -4.94 4.56
CA ASP A 43 10.20 -4.91 5.98
C ASP A 43 9.07 -5.89 6.34
N PHE A 44 8.38 -6.44 5.33
CA PHE A 44 7.24 -7.32 5.51
C PHE A 44 7.27 -8.46 4.49
N HIS A 45 6.95 -9.66 4.95
CA HIS A 45 6.62 -10.78 4.09
C HIS A 45 5.10 -10.90 4.00
N ILE A 46 4.57 -10.93 2.77
CA ILE A 46 3.15 -11.09 2.49
C ILE A 46 2.98 -12.42 1.74
N SER A 47 2.24 -13.35 2.34
CA SER A 47 1.95 -14.64 1.72
C SER A 47 0.81 -14.52 0.70
N PRO A 48 0.66 -15.51 -0.21
CA PRO A 48 -0.41 -15.50 -1.22
C PRO A 48 -1.84 -15.47 -0.66
N ASP A 49 -2.05 -15.93 0.57
CA ASP A 49 -3.32 -15.89 1.30
C ASP A 49 -3.55 -14.57 2.07
N GLY A 50 -2.62 -13.62 1.95
CA GLY A 50 -2.73 -12.28 2.55
C GLY A 50 -2.27 -12.19 4.00
N ALA A 51 -1.66 -13.24 4.56
CA ALA A 51 -1.02 -13.13 5.86
C ALA A 51 0.22 -12.23 5.78
N VAL A 52 0.45 -11.46 6.84
CA VAL A 52 1.53 -10.47 6.94
C VAL A 52 2.42 -10.84 8.11
N SER A 53 3.73 -10.95 7.87
CA SER A 53 4.73 -11.06 8.93
C SER A 53 5.78 -9.97 8.79
N LYS A 54 6.13 -9.33 9.90
CA LYS A 54 7.21 -8.34 9.95
C LYS A 54 8.55 -9.07 9.88
N VAL A 55 9.46 -8.55 9.05
CA VAL A 55 10.85 -9.03 8.94
C VAL A 55 11.70 -8.35 10.01
N GLU A 56 12.87 -8.91 10.32
CA GLU A 56 13.82 -8.28 11.24
C GLU A 56 14.13 -6.84 10.82
N SER A 57 14.23 -5.96 11.82
CA SER A 57 14.50 -4.54 11.60
C SER A 57 15.84 -4.35 10.90
N ARG A 58 15.87 -3.44 9.93
CA ARG A 58 17.07 -3.04 9.19
C ARG A 58 17.49 -1.64 9.62
N ASP A 59 18.73 -1.30 9.37
CA ASP A 59 19.22 0.05 9.61
C ASP A 59 18.51 1.06 8.71
N ALA A 60 17.78 2.00 9.30
CA ALA A 60 16.92 2.94 8.59
C ALA A 60 17.70 3.98 7.76
N GLU A 61 18.94 4.28 8.13
CA GLU A 61 19.79 5.23 7.39
C GLU A 61 20.23 4.64 6.04
N SER A 62 20.40 3.32 5.98
CA SER A 62 20.78 2.59 4.77
C SER A 62 19.61 1.93 4.03
N HIS A 63 18.45 1.79 4.68
CA HIS A 63 17.28 1.10 4.13
C HIS A 63 16.03 1.98 4.23
N TYR A 64 15.84 2.84 3.24
CA TYR A 64 14.65 3.67 3.11
C TYR A 64 14.13 3.66 1.67
N SER A 65 12.96 4.25 1.47
CA SER A 65 12.39 4.51 0.14
C SER A 65 12.07 6.00 0.03
N LEU A 66 12.71 6.68 -0.92
CA LEU A 66 12.41 8.06 -1.27
C LEU A 66 11.68 8.09 -2.60
N VAL A 67 10.50 8.70 -2.63
CA VAL A 67 9.64 8.73 -3.81
C VAL A 67 9.11 10.15 -4.04
N GLY A 68 8.90 10.49 -5.32
CA GLY A 68 8.14 11.67 -5.70
C GLY A 68 6.70 11.29 -6.02
N CYS A 69 5.74 12.05 -5.49
CA CYS A 69 4.32 11.86 -5.79
C CYS A 69 3.78 13.11 -6.48
N THR A 70 3.20 12.94 -7.66
CA THR A 70 2.50 14.00 -8.40
C THR A 70 1.05 13.59 -8.55
N CYS A 71 0.12 14.52 -8.32
CA CYS A 71 -1.31 14.32 -8.55
C CYS A 71 -1.80 15.32 -9.61
N ALA A 72 -2.72 14.87 -10.47
CA ALA A 72 -3.40 15.70 -11.44
C ALA A 72 -4.90 15.32 -11.47
N PRO A 73 -5.84 16.24 -11.14
CA PRO A 73 -5.63 17.63 -10.70
C PRO A 73 -4.79 17.79 -9.43
N ALA A 74 -4.37 19.02 -9.14
CA ALA A 74 -3.56 19.31 -7.96
C ALA A 74 -4.30 18.91 -6.67
N PHE A 75 -3.58 18.34 -5.71
CA PHE A 75 -4.11 17.89 -4.43
C PHE A 75 -4.96 18.98 -3.74
N GLN A 76 -6.17 18.61 -3.33
CA GLN A 76 -7.06 19.41 -2.48
C GLN A 76 -7.42 18.57 -1.24
N PHE A 77 -7.56 19.21 -0.07
CA PHE A 77 -7.94 18.49 1.15
C PHE A 77 -9.38 17.97 1.08
N GLU A 78 -10.23 18.65 0.33
CA GLU A 78 -11.63 18.28 0.09
C GLU A 78 -11.75 16.97 -0.71
N ASP A 79 -10.73 16.64 -1.50
CA ASP A 79 -10.63 15.40 -2.28
C ASP A 79 -9.85 14.30 -1.55
N PHE A 80 -9.31 14.58 -0.35
CA PHE A 80 -8.52 13.63 0.43
C PHE A 80 -9.39 12.90 1.44
N GLU A 81 -9.28 11.57 1.44
CA GLU A 81 -9.92 10.70 2.41
C GLU A 81 -8.88 9.79 3.07
N LEU A 82 -8.87 9.79 4.41
CA LEU A 82 -8.08 8.84 5.19
C LEU A 82 -9.01 7.74 5.72
N ALA A 83 -8.78 6.51 5.26
CA ALA A 83 -9.60 5.38 5.65
C ALA A 83 -9.52 5.07 7.16
N LYS A 84 -10.65 4.68 7.74
CA LYS A 84 -10.71 4.05 9.06
C LYS A 84 -10.49 2.55 8.94
N ARG A 85 -9.70 2.00 9.86
CA ARG A 85 -9.40 0.56 9.88
C ARG A 85 -10.67 -0.26 10.04
N SER A 86 -11.51 0.12 11.01
CA SER A 86 -12.77 -0.56 11.32
C SER A 86 -13.70 -0.67 10.11
N ASP A 87 -13.88 0.42 9.36
CA ASP A 87 -14.74 0.45 8.16
C ASP A 87 -14.21 -0.47 7.05
N LEU A 88 -12.90 -0.43 6.79
CA LEU A 88 -12.28 -1.29 5.77
C LEU A 88 -12.27 -2.77 6.17
N VAL A 89 -11.95 -3.08 7.43
CA VAL A 89 -11.95 -4.47 7.92
C VAL A 89 -13.37 -5.05 7.89
N SER A 90 -14.38 -4.26 8.23
CA SER A 90 -15.79 -4.68 8.15
C SER A 90 -16.20 -4.99 6.71
N SER A 91 -15.76 -4.16 5.75
CA SER A 91 -16.09 -4.32 4.33
C SER A 91 -15.28 -5.44 3.65
N PHE A 92 -14.03 -5.65 4.08
CA PHE A 92 -13.07 -6.57 3.47
C PHE A 92 -12.38 -7.46 4.52
N PRO A 93 -13.13 -8.32 5.24
CA PRO A 93 -12.60 -9.09 6.37
C PRO A 93 -11.47 -10.04 5.98
N ASN A 94 -11.49 -10.57 4.75
CA ASN A 94 -10.43 -11.44 4.21
C ASN A 94 -9.08 -10.70 4.00
N HIS A 95 -9.07 -9.38 4.11
CA HIS A 95 -7.89 -8.54 3.93
C HIS A 95 -7.49 -7.81 5.21
N ALA A 96 -8.09 -8.19 6.34
CA ALA A 96 -7.85 -7.57 7.63
C ALA A 96 -6.35 -7.47 8.03
N PRO A 97 -5.48 -8.46 7.77
CA PRO A 97 -4.05 -8.34 8.09
C PRO A 97 -3.36 -7.19 7.33
N LEU A 98 -3.59 -7.07 6.02
CA LEU A 98 -3.01 -6.01 5.19
C LEU A 98 -3.60 -4.64 5.49
N ILE A 99 -4.92 -4.57 5.73
CA ILE A 99 -5.58 -3.34 6.15
C ILE A 99 -5.02 -2.87 7.49
N SER A 100 -4.86 -3.78 8.45
CA SER A 100 -4.33 -3.46 9.78
C SER A 100 -2.87 -3.01 9.74
N LEU A 101 -2.06 -3.54 8.82
CA LEU A 101 -0.70 -3.05 8.57
C LEU A 101 -0.68 -1.58 8.12
N LEU A 102 -1.62 -1.18 7.26
CA LEU A 102 -1.59 0.09 6.53
C LEU A 102 -2.49 1.19 7.10
N THR A 103 -3.17 0.93 8.20
CA THR A 103 -4.09 1.87 8.85
C THR A 103 -3.76 1.98 10.34
N PHE A 104 -4.20 3.05 10.99
CA PHE A 104 -4.10 3.17 12.45
C PHE A 104 -5.27 2.47 13.15
N PRO A 105 -5.06 1.86 14.34
CA PRO A 105 -6.19 1.53 15.21
C PRO A 105 -6.87 2.82 15.66
N GLU A 106 -8.21 2.83 15.71
CA GLU A 106 -8.96 3.93 16.31
C GLU A 106 -8.70 4.09 17.81
#